data_AF-A0A3M2LB36-F1
#
_entry.id   AF-A0A3M2LB36-F1
#
_cell.length_a   1.000
_cell.length_b   1.000
_cell.length_c   1.000
_cell.angle_alpha   90.00
_cell.angle_beta   90.00
_cell.angle_gamma   90.00
#
_symmetry.space_group_name_H-M   'P 1'
#
loop_
_entity.id
_entity.type
_entity.pdbx_description
1 polymer ?
#
loop_
_entity_poly.entity_id
_entity_poly.type
_entity_poly.pdbx_seq_one_letter_code
_entity_poly.pdbx_strand_id
1 'polypeptide(L)'
;MPYRQGPCGECPARRDNARNPRARFPAAMWRHLRATTFGDGGDLFGCHRGAPGHPGIDCACAGVLAAFGQQSLTVLLARHHGRLPAATLRAGERWPALYTDWDQMAAAQTLRPGDPVDHLPPLLQQIAELEHQGPILTCSTNCWPNAGLNTRPPANRATPATPTTRTEPVAPGPGPRFAAGLGPGARRVDGGGWHRGRRHSG
;
A
#
# COMPACT_ATOMS: atom_id res chain seq x y z
N MET A 1 4.29 -16.18 13.44
CA MET A 1 5.01 -15.00 12.93
C MET A 1 4.47 -13.79 13.68
N PRO A 2 5.30 -12.98 14.37
CA PRO A 2 4.83 -11.76 15.02
C PRO A 2 4.37 -10.73 13.98
N TYR A 3 3.27 -10.03 14.24
CA TYR A 3 2.71 -9.01 13.34
C TYR A 3 2.02 -7.89 14.12
N ARG A 4 1.89 -6.71 13.51
CA ARG A 4 1.17 -5.57 14.09
C ARG A 4 -0.33 -5.67 13.88
N GLN A 5 -1.11 -5.09 14.79
CA GLN A 5 -2.59 -5.02 14.67
C GLN A 5 -3.09 -3.90 13.75
N GLY A 6 -2.20 -3.02 13.28
CA GLY A 6 -2.53 -1.92 12.38
C GLY A 6 -1.32 -1.43 11.60
N PRO A 7 -1.53 -0.74 10.47
CA PRO A 7 -0.44 -0.12 9.71
C PRO A 7 0.25 0.91 10.59
N CYS A 8 1.58 0.99 10.52
CA CYS A 8 2.32 2.01 11.24
C CYS A 8 2.06 3.41 10.66
N GLY A 9 2.43 4.44 11.43
CA GLY A 9 2.29 5.85 11.06
C GLY A 9 2.93 6.20 9.71
N GLU A 10 3.97 5.46 9.33
CA GLU A 10 4.81 5.71 8.15
C GLU A 10 4.75 4.54 7.16
N CYS A 11 3.65 3.77 7.20
CA CYS A 11 3.51 2.62 6.33
C CYS A 11 3.43 3.08 4.86
N PRO A 12 4.31 2.63 3.96
CA PRO A 12 4.25 2.97 2.54
C PRO A 12 3.00 2.44 1.86
N ALA A 13 2.38 1.38 2.39
CA ALA A 13 1.13 0.83 1.86
C ALA A 13 -0.07 1.76 2.10
N ARG A 14 0.03 2.77 2.96
CA ARG A 14 -1.05 3.74 3.21
C ARG A 14 -1.08 4.82 2.13
N ARG A 15 -2.25 5.07 1.53
CA ARG A 15 -2.46 6.14 0.55
C ARG A 15 -2.42 7.54 1.15
N ASP A 16 -2.76 7.68 2.44
CA ASP A 16 -2.70 8.95 3.17
C ASP A 16 -1.30 9.27 3.72
N ASN A 17 -0.31 8.40 3.49
CA ASN A 17 1.08 8.63 3.90
C ASN A 17 1.83 9.50 2.88
N ALA A 18 1.27 10.68 2.56
CA ALA A 18 1.88 11.63 1.63
C ALA A 18 3.19 12.27 2.16
N ARG A 19 3.47 12.14 3.47
CA ARG A 19 4.58 12.84 4.15
C ARG A 19 5.86 12.02 4.29
N ASN A 20 5.86 10.71 4.07
CA ASN A 20 7.06 9.94 4.43
C ASN A 20 7.23 8.65 3.63
N PRO A 21 8.13 8.67 2.64
CA PRO A 21 9.16 7.64 2.69
C PRO A 21 10.58 8.05 2.35
N ARG A 22 10.88 9.14 1.64
CA ARG A 22 12.22 9.28 1.04
C ARG A 22 13.38 9.34 2.05
N ALA A 23 13.19 10.02 3.18
CA ALA A 23 14.18 10.07 4.25
C ALA A 23 14.31 8.76 5.05
N ARG A 24 13.27 7.91 5.05
CA ARG A 24 13.21 6.68 5.86
C ARG A 24 13.34 5.38 5.06
N PHE A 25 13.10 5.43 3.76
CA PHE A 25 13.10 4.31 2.82
C PHE A 25 14.04 4.63 1.65
N PRO A 26 15.36 4.50 1.85
CA PRO A 26 16.31 4.56 0.73
C PRO A 26 16.01 3.45 -0.30
N ALA A 27 16.54 3.57 -1.51
CA ALA A 27 16.33 2.58 -2.59
C ALA A 27 16.62 1.13 -2.16
N ALA A 28 17.60 0.92 -1.29
CA ALA A 28 17.91 -0.41 -0.73
C ALA A 28 16.75 -0.99 0.10
N MET A 29 16.00 -0.15 0.83
CA MET A 29 14.83 -0.58 1.61
C MET A 29 13.66 -0.95 0.68
N TRP A 30 13.48 -0.26 -0.43
CA TRP A 30 12.47 -0.63 -1.45
C TRP A 30 12.77 -1.97 -2.11
N ARG A 31 14.03 -2.20 -2.48
CA ARG A 31 14.50 -3.50 -2.99
C ARG A 31 14.24 -4.60 -1.97
N HIS A 32 14.56 -4.36 -0.70
CA HIS A 32 14.31 -5.30 0.38
C HIS A 32 12.81 -5.60 0.55
N LEU A 33 11.96 -4.56 0.63
CA LEU A 33 10.52 -4.73 0.77
C LEU A 33 9.93 -5.52 -0.41
N ARG A 34 10.39 -5.24 -1.65
CA ARG A 34 9.99 -6.00 -2.84
C ARG A 34 10.41 -7.46 -2.74
N ALA A 35 11.65 -7.72 -2.33
CA ALA A 35 12.17 -9.08 -2.17
C ALA A 35 11.40 -9.87 -1.11
N THR A 36 11.01 -9.25 0.02
CA THR A 36 10.16 -9.94 1.01
C THR A 36 8.74 -10.19 0.51
N THR A 37 8.29 -9.35 -0.43
CA THR A 37 6.93 -9.43 -0.97
C THR A 37 6.77 -10.47 -2.07
N PHE A 38 7.74 -10.54 -2.99
CA PHE A 38 7.65 -11.37 -4.19
C PHE A 38 8.77 -12.40 -4.32
N GLY A 39 9.74 -12.42 -3.40
CA GLY A 39 10.88 -13.32 -3.44
C GLY A 39 10.67 -14.61 -2.64
N ASP A 40 11.74 -15.39 -2.61
CA ASP A 40 11.76 -16.81 -2.26
C ASP A 40 11.69 -17.08 -0.75
N GLY A 41 11.56 -16.01 0.06
CA GLY A 41 10.98 -16.13 1.40
C GLY A 41 11.91 -16.18 2.61
N GLY A 42 13.10 -15.57 2.56
CA GLY A 42 14.06 -15.61 3.67
C GLY A 42 13.84 -14.60 4.81
N ASP A 43 13.18 -13.47 4.56
CA ASP A 43 13.17 -12.34 5.50
C ASP A 43 11.77 -11.97 6.03
N LEU A 44 11.75 -11.33 7.21
CA LEU A 44 10.55 -10.84 7.85
C LEU A 44 9.88 -9.75 6.99
N PHE A 45 8.63 -9.98 6.63
CA PHE A 45 7.82 -9.14 5.77
C PHE A 45 7.39 -7.82 6.48
N GLY A 46 8.14 -6.74 6.32
CA GLY A 46 7.83 -5.48 7.01
C GLY A 46 8.64 -4.27 6.56
N CYS A 47 8.04 -3.08 6.74
CA CYS A 47 8.65 -1.80 6.39
C CYS A 47 9.65 -1.29 7.43
N HIS A 48 9.54 -1.75 8.68
CA HIS A 48 10.53 -1.50 9.72
C HIS A 48 11.00 -2.85 10.26
N ARG A 49 12.30 -3.11 10.17
CA ARG A 49 12.92 -4.14 11.01
C ARG A 49 13.23 -3.52 12.36
N GLY A 50 13.00 -4.28 13.41
CA GLY A 50 13.61 -3.98 14.68
C GLY A 50 15.09 -4.30 14.69
N ALA A 51 15.76 -3.96 15.78
CA ALA A 51 17.06 -4.55 16.04
C ALA A 51 16.85 -6.06 16.33
N PRO A 52 17.63 -6.96 15.70
CA PRO A 52 17.60 -8.38 16.00
C PRO A 52 17.80 -8.61 17.51
N GLY A 53 17.00 -9.49 18.11
CA GLY A 53 17.12 -9.86 19.52
C GLY A 53 16.41 -8.93 20.50
N HIS A 54 15.74 -7.87 20.03
CA HIS A 54 14.92 -7.02 20.89
C HIS A 54 13.45 -7.52 20.92
N PRO A 55 12.92 -7.96 22.08
CA PRO A 55 11.54 -8.42 22.18
C PRO A 55 10.57 -7.30 21.74
N GLY A 56 9.81 -7.55 20.67
CA GLY A 56 8.76 -6.64 20.18
C GLY A 56 9.10 -5.78 18.96
N ILE A 57 10.26 -5.96 18.31
CA ILE A 57 10.70 -5.01 17.27
C ILE A 57 10.76 -5.61 15.84
N ASP A 58 11.07 -6.90 15.67
CA ASP A 58 10.90 -7.60 14.38
C ASP A 58 9.50 -8.20 14.25
N CYS A 59 8.56 -7.41 13.72
CA CYS A 59 7.20 -7.86 13.44
C CYS A 59 6.75 -7.45 12.03
N ALA A 60 5.95 -8.31 11.41
CA ALA A 60 5.39 -8.01 10.09
C ALA A 60 4.44 -6.81 10.17
N CYS A 61 4.54 -5.91 9.19
CA CYS A 61 3.70 -4.72 9.16
C CYS A 61 2.29 -5.07 8.68
N ALA A 62 1.27 -4.71 9.45
CA ALA A 62 -0.12 -5.04 9.14
C ALA A 62 -0.59 -4.45 7.80
N GLY A 63 -0.16 -3.21 7.48
CA GLY A 63 -0.52 -2.56 6.23
C GLY A 63 0.03 -3.29 5.00
N VAL A 64 1.29 -3.69 5.05
CA VAL A 64 1.90 -4.48 3.96
C VAL A 64 1.24 -5.85 3.89
N LEU A 65 0.94 -6.49 5.04
CA LEU A 65 0.33 -7.84 5.06
C LEU A 65 -1.04 -7.82 4.39
N ALA A 66 -1.85 -6.81 4.71
CA ALA A 66 -3.15 -6.64 4.11
C ALA A 66 -3.07 -6.27 2.61
N ALA A 67 -2.08 -5.46 2.21
CA ALA A 67 -1.94 -5.00 0.83
C ALA A 67 -1.35 -6.08 -0.10
N PHE A 68 -0.28 -6.75 0.33
CA PHE A 68 0.54 -7.60 -0.54
C PHE A 68 0.87 -8.97 0.05
N GLY A 69 0.39 -9.29 1.26
CA GLY A 69 0.71 -10.55 1.91
C GLY A 69 0.24 -11.80 1.15
N GLN A 70 -0.77 -11.67 0.27
CA GLN A 70 -1.22 -12.77 -0.59
C GLN A 70 -0.20 -13.14 -1.68
N GLN A 71 0.75 -12.25 -2.00
CA GLN A 71 1.76 -12.45 -3.02
C GLN A 71 3.06 -13.06 -2.45
N SER A 72 3.20 -13.10 -1.12
CA SER A 72 4.40 -13.58 -0.43
C SER A 72 4.26 -15.04 -0.02
N LEU A 73 5.13 -15.91 -0.55
CA LEU A 73 5.16 -17.33 -0.22
C LEU A 73 5.38 -17.56 1.28
N THR A 74 6.24 -16.78 1.94
CA THR A 74 6.47 -16.86 3.39
C THR A 74 5.20 -16.59 4.19
N VAL A 75 4.41 -15.60 3.77
CA VAL A 75 3.13 -15.25 4.41
C VAL A 75 2.10 -16.36 4.20
N LEU A 76 2.01 -16.89 2.98
CA LEU A 76 1.11 -18.01 2.66
C LEU A 76 1.46 -19.26 3.46
N LEU A 77 2.74 -19.63 3.57
CA LEU A 77 3.22 -20.74 4.39
C LEU A 77 2.96 -20.49 5.89
N ALA A 78 3.21 -19.27 6.38
CA ALA A 78 2.90 -18.91 7.76
C ALA A 78 1.41 -19.07 8.08
N ARG A 79 0.52 -18.70 7.15
CA ARG A 79 -0.93 -18.91 7.27
C ARG A 79 -1.29 -20.39 7.24
N HIS A 80 -0.75 -21.15 6.29
CA HIS A 80 -1.02 -22.59 6.16
C HIS A 80 -0.68 -23.35 7.45
N HIS A 81 0.45 -23.02 8.08
CA HIS A 81 0.86 -23.63 9.36
C HIS A 81 0.18 -23.02 10.60
N GLY A 82 -0.85 -22.19 10.45
CA GLY A 82 -1.56 -21.55 11.57
C GLY A 82 -0.73 -20.53 12.35
N ARG A 83 0.43 -20.12 11.85
CA ARG A 83 1.33 -19.13 12.48
C ARG A 83 0.94 -17.68 12.19
N LEU A 84 -0.02 -17.46 11.29
CA LEU A 84 -0.58 -16.18 10.92
C LEU A 84 -2.10 -16.33 10.66
N PRO A 85 -2.97 -15.61 11.38
CA PRO A 85 -4.42 -15.69 11.13
C PRO A 85 -4.80 -15.14 9.76
N ALA A 86 -5.74 -15.77 9.06
CA ALA A 86 -6.19 -15.32 7.73
C ALA A 86 -6.76 -13.89 7.72
N ALA A 87 -7.35 -13.45 8.84
CA ALA A 87 -7.89 -12.09 8.98
C ALA A 87 -6.81 -11.00 8.87
N THR A 88 -5.53 -11.32 9.09
CA THR A 88 -4.42 -10.35 8.97
C THR A 88 -4.10 -9.96 7.53
N LEU A 89 -4.62 -10.69 6.54
CA LEU A 89 -4.48 -10.40 5.11
C LEU A 89 -5.63 -9.55 4.57
N ARG A 90 -6.40 -8.91 5.46
CA ARG A 90 -7.47 -7.97 5.12
C ARG A 90 -7.26 -6.69 5.91
N ALA A 91 -7.56 -5.56 5.29
CA ALA A 91 -7.56 -4.29 5.99
C ALA A 91 -8.64 -4.29 7.08
N GLY A 92 -8.34 -3.67 8.22
CA GLY A 92 -9.33 -3.43 9.27
C GLY A 92 -10.32 -2.33 8.87
N GLU A 93 -11.53 -2.37 9.43
CA GLU A 93 -12.65 -1.48 9.09
C GLU A 93 -12.31 0.02 9.20
N ARG A 94 -11.45 0.39 10.15
CA ARG A 94 -11.04 1.78 10.41
C ARG A 94 -9.63 2.12 9.94
N TRP A 95 -9.04 1.28 9.09
CA TRP A 95 -7.71 1.54 8.56
C TRP A 95 -7.78 2.61 7.46
N PRO A 96 -6.71 3.40 7.27
CA PRO A 96 -6.57 4.23 6.09
C PRO A 96 -6.62 3.39 4.82
N ALA A 97 -7.04 4.01 3.71
CA ALA A 97 -7.01 3.35 2.41
C ALA A 97 -5.59 2.87 2.08
N LEU A 98 -5.47 1.62 1.65
CA LEU A 98 -4.20 1.03 1.27
C LEU A 98 -4.04 1.00 -0.26
N TYR A 99 -2.80 0.94 -0.72
CA TYR A 99 -2.52 0.53 -2.09
C TYR A 99 -2.81 -0.98 -2.24
N THR A 100 -3.36 -1.34 -3.40
CA THR A 100 -3.65 -2.74 -3.78
C THR A 100 -2.70 -3.24 -4.85
N ASP A 101 -1.96 -2.34 -5.46
CA ASP A 101 -0.99 -2.59 -6.51
C ASP A 101 0.39 -2.11 -6.06
N TRP A 102 1.39 -2.96 -6.27
CA TRP A 102 2.74 -2.69 -5.83
C TRP A 102 3.36 -1.55 -6.62
N ASP A 103 3.17 -1.54 -7.93
CA ASP A 103 3.79 -0.56 -8.81
C ASP A 103 3.18 0.83 -8.56
N GLN A 104 1.87 0.93 -8.35
CA GLN A 104 1.21 2.16 -7.93
C GLN A 104 1.75 2.67 -6.58
N MET A 105 1.92 1.78 -5.60
CA MET A 105 2.51 2.16 -4.31
C MET A 105 3.94 2.64 -4.52
N ALA A 106 4.78 1.86 -5.20
CA ALA A 106 6.17 2.19 -5.44
C ALA A 106 6.27 3.55 -6.12
N ALA A 107 5.57 3.74 -7.25
CA ALA A 107 5.50 4.99 -7.98
C ALA A 107 5.12 6.18 -7.08
N ALA A 108 3.99 6.09 -6.36
CA ALA A 108 3.52 7.19 -5.51
C ALA A 108 4.50 7.55 -4.38
N GLN A 109 5.35 6.60 -3.98
CA GLN A 109 6.29 6.76 -2.87
C GLN A 109 7.74 7.04 -3.34
N THR A 110 8.04 6.90 -4.62
CA THR A 110 9.40 7.05 -5.19
C THR A 110 9.50 8.14 -6.26
N LEU A 111 8.41 8.52 -6.92
CA LEU A 111 8.41 9.52 -7.99
C LEU A 111 8.08 10.92 -7.46
N ARG A 112 9.06 11.81 -7.58
CA ARG A 112 8.86 13.27 -7.70
C ARG A 112 9.54 13.76 -8.97
N PRO A 113 9.13 14.90 -9.53
CA PRO A 113 9.89 15.58 -10.57
C PRO A 113 11.36 15.76 -10.14
N GLY A 114 12.30 15.25 -10.93
CA GLY A 114 13.75 15.31 -10.68
C GLY A 114 14.37 14.12 -9.92
N ASP A 115 13.63 13.06 -9.63
CA ASP A 115 14.13 11.92 -8.86
C ASP A 115 14.92 10.90 -9.71
N PRO A 116 16.02 10.29 -9.18
CA PRO A 116 16.70 9.19 -9.88
C PRO A 116 15.76 8.00 -10.04
N VAL A 117 15.56 7.53 -11.28
CA VAL A 117 14.58 6.48 -11.61
C VAL A 117 15.16 5.05 -11.62
N ASP A 118 16.47 4.91 -11.47
CA ASP A 118 17.24 3.66 -11.58
C ASP A 118 16.79 2.51 -10.66
N HIS A 119 16.12 2.84 -9.54
CA HIS A 119 15.59 1.87 -8.58
C HIS A 119 14.13 1.45 -8.84
N LEU A 120 13.46 2.07 -9.82
CA LEU A 120 12.10 1.73 -10.20
C LEU A 120 12.08 0.45 -11.06
N PRO A 121 10.98 -0.32 -11.08
CA PRO A 121 10.73 -1.33 -12.11
C PRO A 121 10.84 -0.73 -13.53
N PRO A 122 11.29 -1.49 -14.55
CA PRO A 122 11.52 -0.97 -15.91
C PRO A 122 10.32 -0.22 -16.51
N LEU A 123 9.10 -0.67 -16.27
CA LEU A 123 7.90 0.01 -16.75
C LEU A 123 7.73 1.41 -16.13
N LEU A 124 8.06 1.56 -14.84
CA LEU A 124 7.98 2.84 -14.15
C LEU A 124 9.17 3.75 -14.48
N GLN A 125 10.33 3.18 -14.82
CA GLN A 125 11.44 3.94 -15.41
C GLN A 125 11.00 4.58 -16.73
N GLN A 126 10.39 3.78 -17.62
CA GLN A 126 9.88 4.25 -18.91
C GLN A 126 8.82 5.35 -18.75
N ILE A 127 7.87 5.20 -17.83
CA ILE A 127 6.84 6.22 -17.57
C ILE A 127 7.49 7.53 -17.07
N ALA A 128 8.43 7.44 -16.14
CA ALA A 128 9.10 8.61 -15.58
C ALA A 128 9.98 9.34 -16.61
N GLU A 129 10.64 8.59 -17.50
CA GLU A 129 11.40 9.13 -18.63
C GLU A 129 10.49 9.83 -19.64
N LEU A 130 9.33 9.25 -19.97
CA LEU A 130 8.34 9.86 -20.87
C LEU A 130 7.75 11.16 -20.28
N GLU A 131 7.51 11.22 -18.98
CA GLU A 131 7.07 12.45 -18.31
C GLU A 131 8.17 13.53 -18.27
N HIS A 132 9.45 13.14 -18.19
CA HIS A 132 10.58 14.07 -18.26
C HIS A 132 10.86 14.61 -19.65
N GLN A 133 10.46 13.89 -20.71
CA GLN A 133 10.61 14.36 -22.10
C GLN A 133 9.69 15.55 -22.43
N GLY A 134 8.90 16.02 -21.46
CA GLY A 134 7.96 17.13 -21.64
C GLY A 134 6.82 16.74 -22.58
N PRO A 135 5.78 17.59 -22.72
CA PRO A 135 4.82 17.37 -23.78
C PRO A 135 5.59 17.40 -25.11
N ILE A 136 5.43 16.35 -25.93
CA ILE A 136 5.80 16.37 -27.35
C ILE A 136 4.83 17.35 -28.04
N LEU A 137 4.99 18.63 -27.74
CA LEU A 137 4.42 19.77 -28.45
C LEU A 137 5.54 20.37 -29.30
N THR A 138 6.11 19.55 -30.17
CA THR A 138 6.53 20.04 -31.47
C THR A 138 5.47 19.61 -32.47
N CYS A 139 4.30 20.23 -32.36
CA CYS A 139 3.51 20.52 -33.54
C CYS A 139 4.36 21.52 -34.35
N SER A 140 5.37 21.01 -35.07
CA SER A 140 6.06 21.75 -36.10
C SER A 140 5.00 22.10 -37.13
N THR A 141 4.71 23.39 -37.23
CA THR A 141 3.63 24.01 -37.97
C THR A 141 3.70 23.83 -39.49
N ASN A 142 4.47 22.85 -40.01
CA ASN A 142 4.84 22.75 -41.42
C ASN A 142 4.68 21.37 -42.09
N CYS A 143 4.00 20.39 -41.47
CA CYS A 143 3.77 19.08 -42.12
C CYS A 143 2.36 18.90 -42.71
N TRP A 144 1.80 19.93 -43.34
CA TRP A 144 0.68 19.76 -44.29
C TRP A 144 1.01 20.53 -45.58
N PRO A 145 1.31 19.85 -46.70
CA PRO A 145 1.15 20.47 -48.00
C PRO A 145 -0.34 20.66 -48.26
N ASN A 146 -0.74 21.91 -48.28
CA ASN A 146 -2.06 22.36 -48.65
C ASN A 146 -2.25 22.12 -50.15
N ALA A 147 -3.10 21.16 -50.54
CA ALA A 147 -3.64 21.10 -51.89
C ALA A 147 -5.04 20.47 -51.88
N GLY A 148 -6.01 21.32 -51.54
CA GLY A 148 -7.34 21.30 -52.12
C GLY A 148 -8.26 20.17 -51.69
N LEU A 149 -9.26 20.50 -50.86
CA LEU A 149 -10.66 20.24 -51.20
C LEU A 149 -11.56 21.08 -50.28
N ASN A 150 -12.24 22.01 -50.95
CA ASN A 150 -13.23 22.92 -50.42
C ASN A 150 -14.45 22.10 -49.95
N THR A 151 -14.64 21.91 -48.65
CA THR A 151 -15.94 21.45 -48.13
C THR A 151 -16.38 22.31 -46.95
N ARG A 152 -17.53 22.93 -47.16
CA ARG A 152 -18.26 23.82 -46.27
C ARG A 152 -18.75 23.02 -45.05
N PRO A 153 -18.60 23.48 -43.80
CA PRO A 153 -19.17 22.77 -42.66
C PRO A 153 -20.70 22.94 -42.63
N PRO A 154 -21.48 21.88 -42.38
CA PRO A 154 -22.90 22.01 -42.08
C PRO A 154 -23.11 22.59 -40.68
N ALA A 155 -24.18 23.38 -40.56
CA ALA A 155 -24.56 24.12 -39.37
C ALA A 155 -24.76 23.23 -38.13
N ASN A 156 -24.29 23.73 -37.00
CA ASN A 156 -24.48 23.16 -35.66
C ASN A 156 -25.96 22.99 -35.33
N ARG A 157 -26.36 21.76 -35.02
CA ARG A 157 -27.66 21.45 -34.40
C ARG A 157 -27.50 21.53 -32.89
N ALA A 158 -28.21 22.46 -32.27
CA ALA A 158 -28.25 22.61 -30.82
C ALA A 158 -28.78 21.34 -30.14
N THR A 159 -28.05 20.88 -29.12
CA THR A 159 -28.44 19.76 -28.27
C THR A 159 -29.41 20.26 -27.18
N PRO A 160 -30.53 19.59 -26.90
CA PRO A 160 -31.41 19.97 -25.78
C PRO A 160 -30.78 19.58 -24.44
N ALA A 161 -30.87 20.49 -23.46
CA ALA A 161 -30.40 20.30 -22.10
C ALA A 161 -31.19 19.21 -21.36
N THR A 162 -30.49 18.35 -20.63
CA THR A 162 -31.05 17.30 -19.79
C THR A 162 -31.57 17.88 -18.47
N PRO A 163 -32.78 17.51 -18.00
CA PRO A 163 -33.30 17.96 -16.71
C PRO A 163 -32.57 17.26 -15.55
N THR A 164 -32.07 18.06 -14.61
CA THR A 164 -31.46 17.60 -13.36
C THR A 164 -32.58 17.32 -12.34
N THR A 165 -32.77 16.04 -12.00
CA THR A 165 -33.61 15.64 -10.87
C THR A 165 -32.89 15.95 -9.56
N ARG A 166 -33.52 16.79 -8.75
CA ARG A 166 -33.08 17.19 -7.41
C ARG A 166 -33.51 16.10 -6.42
N THR A 167 -32.54 15.39 -5.85
CA THR A 167 -32.77 14.43 -4.75
C THR A 167 -32.87 15.19 -3.42
N GLU A 168 -34.00 15.06 -2.72
CA GLU A 168 -34.15 15.57 -1.35
C GLU A 168 -33.39 14.70 -0.33
N PRO A 169 -32.83 15.29 0.73
CA PRO A 169 -32.17 14.54 1.79
C PRO A 169 -33.18 13.89 2.74
N VAL A 170 -33.04 12.58 2.94
CA VAL A 170 -33.75 11.79 3.96
C VAL A 170 -33.21 12.13 5.34
N ALA A 171 -34.11 12.45 6.28
CA ALA A 171 -33.77 12.74 7.67
C ALA A 171 -33.27 11.48 8.41
N PRO A 172 -32.25 11.58 9.27
CA PRO A 172 -31.74 10.45 10.04
C PRO A 172 -32.71 10.06 11.18
N GLY A 173 -33.08 8.78 11.22
CA GLY A 173 -33.86 8.20 12.32
C GLY A 173 -33.04 8.04 13.62
N PRO A 174 -33.71 7.90 14.78
CA PRO A 174 -33.05 7.80 16.08
C PRO A 174 -32.27 6.48 16.22
N GLY A 175 -30.98 6.60 16.58
CA GLY A 175 -30.08 5.46 16.81
C GLY A 175 -30.37 4.70 18.11
N PRO A 176 -29.92 3.43 18.20
CA PRO A 176 -30.18 2.56 19.34
C PRO A 176 -29.33 2.95 20.58
N ARG A 177 -29.97 2.92 21.74
CA ARG A 177 -29.33 3.08 23.06
C ARG A 177 -28.64 1.79 23.48
N PHE A 178 -27.32 1.80 23.58
CA PHE A 178 -26.56 0.70 24.17
C PHE A 178 -26.46 0.87 25.69
N ALA A 179 -26.95 -0.14 26.41
CA ALA A 179 -26.79 -0.27 27.86
C ALA A 179 -25.37 -0.73 28.20
N ALA A 180 -24.72 -0.01 29.13
CA ALA A 180 -23.43 -0.36 29.68
C ALA A 180 -23.57 -1.53 30.66
N GLY A 181 -22.93 -2.66 30.33
CA GLY A 181 -22.74 -3.79 31.24
C GLY A 181 -21.29 -3.86 31.71
N LEU A 182 -21.07 -3.53 32.98
CA LEU A 182 -19.83 -3.77 33.72
C LEU A 182 -19.68 -5.26 34.03
N GLY A 183 -18.51 -5.84 33.77
CA GLY A 183 -18.14 -7.18 34.23
C GLY A 183 -16.71 -7.20 34.77
N PRO A 184 -16.46 -7.71 35.99
CA PRO A 184 -15.12 -7.78 36.58
C PRO A 184 -14.48 -9.17 36.35
N GLY A 185 -13.14 -9.22 36.34
CA GLY A 185 -12.41 -10.45 36.68
C GLY A 185 -11.19 -10.78 35.82
N ALA A 186 -10.12 -9.98 35.88
CA ALA A 186 -8.80 -10.43 35.42
C ALA A 186 -8.09 -11.16 36.57
N ARG A 187 -7.90 -12.48 36.43
CA ARG A 187 -6.99 -13.26 37.28
C ARG A 187 -5.56 -13.08 36.79
N ARG A 188 -4.65 -12.76 37.72
CA ARG A 188 -3.20 -12.93 37.54
C ARG A 188 -2.88 -14.42 37.42
N VAL A 189 -2.00 -14.75 36.49
CA VAL A 189 -1.25 -16.01 36.48
C VAL A 189 0.22 -15.66 36.67
N ASP A 190 0.77 -16.09 37.79
CA ASP A 190 2.17 -15.97 38.15
C ASP A 190 3.01 -17.08 37.48
N GLY A 191 4.22 -16.70 37.06
CA GLY A 191 5.47 -17.44 37.26
C GLY A 191 5.59 -18.87 36.73
N GLY A 192 6.25 -19.02 35.57
CA GLY A 192 6.84 -20.29 35.13
C GLY A 192 8.28 -20.08 34.66
N GLY A 193 9.25 -20.38 35.52
CA GLY A 193 10.68 -20.28 35.24
C GLY A 193 11.19 -21.32 34.23
N TRP A 194 12.11 -20.90 33.36
CA TRP A 194 12.78 -21.77 32.39
C TRP A 194 14.15 -22.21 32.90
N HIS A 195 14.26 -23.47 33.31
CA HIS A 195 15.55 -24.13 33.52
C HIS A 195 16.20 -24.47 32.17
N ARG A 196 17.40 -23.94 31.91
CA ARG A 196 18.25 -24.41 30.80
C ARG A 196 19.09 -25.59 31.27
N GLY A 197 18.78 -26.78 30.76
CA GLY A 197 19.63 -27.96 30.84
C GLY A 197 20.81 -27.83 29.87
N ARG A 198 22.02 -28.03 30.40
CA ARG A 198 23.31 -28.06 29.70
C ARG A 198 23.80 -29.52 29.72
N ARG A 199 24.02 -30.15 28.56
CA ARG A 199 24.77 -31.42 28.33
C ARG A 199 25.11 -31.48 26.83
N HIS A 200 26.16 -32.11 26.32
CA HIS A 200 27.49 -32.52 26.74
C HIS A 200 28.18 -32.83 25.40
N SER A 201 29.42 -32.38 25.19
CA SER A 201 30.23 -32.84 24.07
C SER A 201 30.95 -34.12 24.48
N GLY A 202 30.76 -35.17 23.69
CA GLY A 202 31.70 -36.27 23.51
C GLY A 202 32.35 -36.13 22.15
#